data_AF-A0A943LXI0-F1
#
_entry.id   AF-A0A943LXI0-F1
#
_cell.length_a   1.000
_cell.length_b   1.000
_cell.length_c   1.000
_cell.angle_alpha   90.00
_cell.angle_beta   90.00
_cell.angle_gamma   90.00
#
_symmetry.space_group_name_H-M   'P 1'
#
loop_
_entity.id
_entity.type
_entity.pdbx_description
1 polymer ?
#
loop_
_entity_poly.entity_id
_entity_poly.type
_entity_poly.pdbx_seq_one_letter_code
_entity_poly.pdbx_strand_id
1 'polypeptide(L)' 'MAEKIELTQQFRYMVEKTGMTHSAIANGMGVTRQFFSAVWNGKEEPTTRFAVGAINAGLARSFDEVITYKPGEAEKLSA' A
#
# COMPACT_ATOMS: atom_id res chain seq x y z
N MET A 1 19.16 3.66 -10.27
CA MET A 1 18.55 3.32 -8.97
C MET A 1 17.07 3.60 -9.11
N ALA A 2 16.21 2.59 -8.98
CA ALA A 2 14.77 2.80 -8.98
C ALA A 2 14.33 2.96 -7.52
N GLU A 3 13.89 4.16 -7.16
CA GLU A 3 13.15 4.37 -5.91
C GLU A 3 11.90 3.49 -5.95
N LYS A 4 11.62 2.77 -4.87
CA LYS A 4 10.46 1.88 -4.81
C LYS A 4 9.43 2.41 -3.83
N ILE A 5 8.20 2.54 -4.29
CA ILE A 5 7.07 2.97 -3.46
C ILE A 5 6.41 1.72 -2.86
N GLU A 6 6.23 1.71 -1.54
CA GLU A 6 5.63 0.59 -0.81
C GLU A 6 4.53 1.05 0.16
N LEU A 7 3.69 0.12 0.61
CA LEU A 7 2.73 0.37 1.68
C LEU A 7 3.45 0.56 3.02
N THR A 8 3.00 1.52 3.82
CA THR A 8 3.49 1.67 5.20
C THR A 8 3.02 0.51 6.09
N GLN A 9 3.74 0.29 7.20
CA GLN A 9 3.28 -0.64 8.24
C GLN A 9 2.00 -0.16 8.93
N GLN A 10 1.83 1.16 9.07
CA GLN A 10 0.63 1.76 9.65
C GLN A 10 -0.61 1.40 8.83
N PHE A 11 -0.56 1.53 7.51
CA PHE A 11 -1.68 1.17 6.65
C PHE A 11 -1.98 -0.33 6.70
N ARG A 12 -0.94 -1.18 6.70
CA ARG A 12 -1.12 -2.64 6.83
C ARG A 12 -1.84 -2.99 8.13
N TYR A 13 -1.40 -2.41 9.25
CA TYR A 13 -2.05 -2.58 10.54
C TYR A 13 -3.51 -2.11 10.52
N MET A 14 -3.82 -0.96 9.91
CA MET A 14 -5.18 -0.46 9.82
C MET A 14 -6.09 -1.38 9.01
N VAL A 15 -5.61 -1.93 7.89
CA VAL A 15 -6.33 -2.92 7.08
C VAL A 15 -6.62 -4.18 7.91
N GLU A 16 -5.61 -4.73 8.60
CA GLU A 16 -5.77 -5.93 9.42
C GLU A 16 -6.73 -5.71 10.59
N LYS A 17 -6.67 -4.54 11.23
CA LYS A 17 -7.55 -4.16 12.35
C LYS A 17 -9.03 -4.16 11.98
N THR A 18 -9.37 -3.95 10.71
CA THR A 18 -10.77 -4.00 10.26
C THR A 18 -11.41 -5.39 10.39
N GLY A 19 -10.60 -6.46 10.38
CA GLY A 19 -11.09 -7.83 10.27
C GLY A 19 -11.79 -8.15 8.94
N MET A 20 -11.79 -7.22 7.98
CA MET A 20 -12.45 -7.39 6.69
C MET A 20 -11.56 -8.18 5.73
N THR A 21 -12.20 -8.85 4.77
CA THR A 21 -11.48 -9.49 3.67
C THR A 21 -10.84 -8.45 2.75
N HIS A 22 -9.71 -8.78 2.11
CA HIS A 22 -9.11 -7.93 1.09
C HIS A 22 -10.07 -7.56 -0.05
N SER A 23 -11.04 -8.43 -0.36
CA SER A 23 -12.09 -8.14 -1.35
C SER A 23 -13.01 -7.00 -0.91
N ALA A 24 -13.43 -7.00 0.37
CA ALA A 24 -14.28 -5.96 0.93
C ALA A 24 -13.52 -4.63 1.05
N ILE A 25 -12.26 -4.68 1.47
CA ILE A 25 -11.37 -3.50 1.53
C ILE A 25 -11.17 -2.90 0.13
N ALA A 26 -10.84 -3.73 -0.87
CA ALA A 26 -10.66 -3.25 -2.24
C ALA A 26 -11.92 -2.56 -2.78
N ASN A 27 -13.10 -3.12 -2.51
CA ASN A 27 -14.38 -2.53 -2.91
C ASN A 27 -14.59 -1.15 -2.24
N GLY A 28 -14.38 -1.04 -0.93
CA GLY A 28 -14.48 0.23 -0.19
C GLY A 28 -13.49 1.29 -0.67
N MET A 29 -12.32 0.86 -1.14
CA MET A 29 -11.30 1.74 -1.74
C MET A 29 -11.59 2.10 -3.21
N GLY A 30 -12.61 1.52 -3.83
CA GLY A 30 -12.93 1.75 -5.25
C GLY A 30 -11.89 1.16 -6.22
N VAL A 31 -11.22 0.08 -5.83
CA VAL A 31 -10.24 -0.65 -6.64
C VAL A 31 -10.62 -2.13 -6.81
N THR A 32 -10.01 -2.81 -7.77
CA THR A 32 -10.24 -4.25 -7.94
C THR A 32 -9.52 -5.05 -6.86
N ARG A 33 -10.07 -6.21 -6.49
CA ARG A 33 -9.42 -7.15 -5.56
C ARG A 33 -8.04 -7.57 -6.08
N GLN A 34 -7.92 -7.81 -7.39
CA GLN A 34 -6.66 -8.21 -8.03
C GLN A 34 -5.60 -7.13 -7.85
N PHE A 35 -5.94 -5.87 -8.13
CA PHE A 35 -5.02 -4.75 -7.95
C PHE A 35 -4.64 -4.54 -6.49
N PHE A 36 -5.61 -4.57 -5.57
CA PHE A 36 -5.33 -4.50 -4.14
C PHE A 36 -4.35 -5.61 -3.70
N SER A 37 -4.57 -6.85 -4.15
CA SER A 37 -3.69 -7.98 -3.84
C SER A 37 -2.29 -7.81 -4.44
N ALA A 38 -2.17 -7.27 -5.66
CA ALA A 38 -0.88 -7.01 -6.28
C ALA A 38 -0.07 -5.99 -5.47
N VAL A 39 -0.70 -4.88 -5.07
CA VAL A 39 -0.09 -3.85 -4.22
C VAL A 39 0.24 -4.39 -2.83
N TRP A 40 -0.69 -5.11 -2.19
CA TRP A 40 -0.50 -5.68 -0.86
C TRP A 40 0.71 -6.61 -0.77
N ASN A 41 0.92 -7.41 -1.82
CA ASN A 41 2.02 -8.36 -1.94
C ASN A 41 3.28 -7.76 -2.60
N GLY A 42 3.31 -6.45 -2.87
CA GLY A 42 4.46 -5.76 -3.44
C GLY A 42 4.79 -6.15 -4.89
N LYS A 43 3.83 -6.71 -5.62
CA LYS A 43 3.94 -7.03 -7.07
C LYS A 43 3.70 -5.81 -7.95
N GLU A 44 2.93 -4.85 -7.45
CA GLU A 44 2.71 -3.54 -8.06
C GLU A 44 2.91 -2.45 -7.02
N GLU A 45 3.32 -1.27 -7.47
CA GLU A 45 3.44 -0.11 -6.59
C GLU A 45 2.06 0.52 -6.31
N PRO A 46 1.82 1.04 -5.10
CA PRO A 46 0.61 1.79 -4.80
C PRO A 46 0.57 3.08 -5.62
N THR A 47 -0.53 3.30 -6.34
CA THR A 47 -0.76 4.54 -7.09
C THR A 47 -1.38 5.63 -6.23
N THR A 48 -1.39 6.88 -6.71
CA THR A 48 -2.16 7.97 -6.08
C THR A 48 -3.63 7.60 -5.90
N ARG A 49 -4.24 6.92 -6.88
CA ARG A 49 -5.64 6.46 -6.79
C ARG A 49 -5.84 5.45 -5.67
N PHE A 50 -4.87 4.56 -5.45
CA PHE A 50 -4.89 3.62 -4.33
C PHE A 50 -4.88 4.36 -2.98
N ALA A 51 -3.98 5.34 -2.81
CA ALA A 51 -3.89 6.13 -1.58
C ALA A 51 -5.15 6.96 -1.32
N VAL A 52 -5.72 7.61 -2.35
CA VAL A 52 -7.01 8.31 -2.23
C VAL A 52 -8.14 7.34 -1.85
N GLY A 53 -8.17 6.14 -2.44
CA GLY A 53 -9.12 5.10 -2.08
C GLY A 53 -9.04 4.69 -0.61
N ALA A 54 -7.81 4.54 -0.08
CA ALA A 54 -7.57 4.23 1.32
C ALA A 54 -8.09 5.32 2.27
N ILE A 55 -7.87 6.59 1.92
CA ILE A 55 -8.36 7.74 2.70
C ILE A 55 -9.89 7.78 2.68
N ASN A 56 -10.50 7.63 1.51
CA ASN A 56 -11.96 7.63 1.37
C ASN A 56 -12.61 6.45 2.10
N ALA A 57 -11.94 5.31 2.18
CA ALA A 57 -12.38 4.14 2.93
C ALA A 57 -12.17 4.26 4.45
N GLY A 58 -11.60 5.38 4.95
CA GLY A 58 -11.34 5.59 6.37
C GLY A 58 -10.18 4.76 6.92
N LEU A 59 -9.32 4.21 6.06
CA LEU A 59 -8.17 3.38 6.44
C LEU A 59 -6.90 4.21 6.72
N ALA A 60 -6.89 5.47 6.30
CA ALA A 60 -5.81 6.43 6.52
C ALA A 60 -6.37 7.87 6.50
N ARG A 61 -5.62 8.81 7.07
CA ARG A 61 -5.95 10.24 7.11
C ARG A 61 -5.18 11.06 6.08
N SER A 62 -4.07 10.53 5.59
CA SER A 62 -3.15 11.22 4.68
C SER A 62 -2.36 10.23 3.82
N PHE A 63 -1.66 10.73 2.79
CA PHE A 63 -0.92 9.90 1.85
C PHE A 63 0.28 9.21 2.50
N ASP A 64 0.99 9.89 3.39
CA ASP A 64 2.15 9.37 4.13
C ASP A 64 1.77 8.26 5.12
N GLU A 65 0.51 8.20 5.55
CA GLU A 65 0.00 7.05 6.31
C GLU A 65 -0.19 5.82 5.41
N VAL A 66 -0.30 5.96 4.08
CA VAL A 66 -0.53 4.85 3.14
C VAL A 66 0.75 4.38 2.45
N ILE A 67 1.55 5.31 1.93
CA ILE A 67 2.71 5.03 1.11
C ILE A 67 4.01 5.56 1.73
N THR A 68 5.10 4.82 1.56
CA THR A 68 6.45 5.23 1.93
C THR A 68 7.42 4.98 0.78
N TYR A 69 8.50 5.75 0.76
CA TYR A 69 9.59 5.60 -0.19
C TYR A 69 10.70 4.80 0.48
N LYS A 70 11.07 3.66 -0.10
CA LYS A 70 12.32 3.00 0.27
C LYS A 70 13.40 3.41 -0.72
N PRO A 71 14.49 4.05 -0.27
CA PRO A 71 15.68 4.12 -1.09
C PRO A 71 16.09 2.68 -1.39
N GLY A 72 16.30 2.37 -2.68
CA GLY A 72 16.69 1.02 -3.09
C GLY A 72 17.90 0.59 -2.26
N GLU A 73 17.80 -0.56 -1.60
CA GLU A 73 18.89 -1.12 -0.81
C GLU A 73 20.17 -1.00 -1.64
N ALA A 74 21.15 -0.27 -1.12
CA ALA A 74 22.48 -0.29 -1.70
C ALA A 74 22.85 -1.76 -1.77
N GLU A 75 22.89 -2.28 -3.01
CA GLU A 75 23.46 -3.56 -3.33
C GLU A 75 24.74 -3.61 -2.51
N LYS A 76 24.82 -4.54 -1.55
CA LYS A 76 26.03 -4.73 -0.77
C LYS A 76 27.10 -5.06 -1.81
N LEU A 77 27.82 -4.03 -2.26
CA LEU A 77 29.16 -4.12 -2.79
C LEU A 77 30.00 -4.56 -1.59
N SER A 78 29.83 -5.83 -1.21
CA SER A 78 30.86 -6.57 -0.53
C SER A 78 32.03 -6.62 -1.50
N ALA A 79 32.96 -5.70 -1.22
CA ALA A 79 34.35 -5.73 -1.60
C ALA A 79 35.02 -7.06 -1.22
#